data_AF-A0A357TMV4-F1
#
_entry.id   AF-A0A357TMV4-F1
#
_cell.length_a   1.000
_cell.length_b   1.000
_cell.length_c   1.000
_cell.angle_alpha   90.00
_cell.angle_beta   90.00
_cell.angle_gamma   90.00
#
_symmetry.space_group_name_H-M   'P 1'
#
loop_
_entity.id
_entity.type
_entity.pdbx_description
1 polymer ?
#
loop_
_entity_poly.entity_id
_entity_poly.type
_entity_poly.pdbx_seq_one_letter_code
_entity_poly.pdbx_strand_id
1 'polypeptide(L)'
;GDHMSMYGVNAGVPKTLVRHIVQYVADTCGQPVLRDVLVDILDTPVSPELLPSAADGTIAQQTEKLVGPYELHDFYLYYVLRFGFGPAKIYHLALAAFAGRYEPEVLLAWLRNFYRRFFAQQFKRSCLPDGPKVGSVTLSPRADWRMPSDACNALWLKELDEIEAK
;
A
#
# COMPACT_ATOMS: atom_id res chain seq x y z
N GLY A 1 -17.92 4.55 -7.26
CA GLY A 1 -16.72 3.91 -6.72
C GLY A 1 -16.07 4.84 -5.71
N ASP A 2 -15.37 4.30 -4.73
CA ASP A 2 -14.66 5.00 -3.65
C ASP A 2 -13.48 5.88 -4.11
N HIS A 3 -13.00 5.69 -5.34
CA HIS A 3 -11.91 6.47 -5.92
C HIS A 3 -12.25 7.93 -6.24
N MET A 4 -13.52 8.23 -6.57
CA MET A 4 -13.92 9.58 -7.01
C MET A 4 -14.43 10.40 -5.84
N SER A 5 -13.93 11.64 -5.72
CA SER A 5 -14.30 12.61 -4.70
C SER A 5 -14.06 14.03 -5.22
N MET A 6 -14.61 15.04 -4.56
CA MET A 6 -14.24 16.44 -4.85
C MET A 6 -12.81 16.76 -4.41
N TYR A 7 -12.35 16.17 -3.30
CA TYR A 7 -11.00 16.37 -2.78
C TYR A 7 -10.53 15.14 -1.98
N GLY A 8 -9.39 14.57 -2.35
CA GLY A 8 -8.80 13.37 -1.75
C GLY A 8 -7.86 13.70 -0.61
N VAL A 9 -8.40 13.90 0.60
CA VAL A 9 -7.61 14.27 1.80
C VAL A 9 -6.54 13.24 2.18
N ASN A 10 -6.80 11.96 1.90
CA ASN A 10 -5.89 10.85 2.22
C ASN A 10 -5.05 10.40 1.02
N ALA A 11 -5.14 11.07 -0.14
CA ALA A 11 -4.49 10.60 -1.38
C ALA A 11 -2.95 10.54 -1.28
N GLY A 12 -2.35 11.33 -0.41
CA GLY A 12 -0.91 11.35 -0.15
C GLY A 12 -0.45 10.53 1.06
N VAL A 13 -1.35 9.87 1.80
CA VAL A 13 -1.03 9.19 3.06
C VAL A 13 -0.93 7.67 2.84
N PRO A 14 0.27 7.06 2.98
CA PRO A 14 0.43 5.61 2.88
C PRO A 14 -0.37 4.87 3.96
N LYS A 15 -0.76 3.62 3.68
CA LYS A 15 -1.68 2.88 4.56
C LYS A 15 -1.06 2.59 5.93
N THR A 16 0.25 2.35 5.97
CA THR A 16 1.01 2.21 7.21
C THR A 16 0.97 3.47 8.08
N LEU A 17 1.01 4.67 7.46
CA LEU A 17 0.99 5.94 8.18
C LEU A 17 -0.38 6.29 8.78
N VAL A 18 -1.47 5.84 8.15
CA VAL A 18 -2.84 6.10 8.64
C VAL A 18 -3.01 5.66 10.10
N ARG A 19 -2.52 4.45 10.44
CA ARG A 19 -2.63 3.93 11.81
C ARG A 19 -1.91 4.82 12.82
N HIS A 20 -0.73 5.31 12.47
CA HIS A 20 0.04 6.22 13.33
C HIS A 20 -0.65 7.58 13.50
N ILE A 21 -1.26 8.13 12.45
CA ILE A 21 -2.00 9.39 12.53
C ILE A 21 -3.21 9.23 13.47
N VAL A 22 -3.98 8.16 13.32
CA VAL A 22 -5.14 7.90 14.16
C VAL A 22 -4.72 7.69 15.62
N GLN A 23 -3.65 6.93 15.86
CA GLN A 23 -3.11 6.74 17.21
C GLN A 23 -2.66 8.07 17.82
N TYR A 24 -1.92 8.87 17.06
CA TYR A 24 -1.47 10.19 17.52
C TYR A 24 -2.66 11.08 17.93
N VAL A 25 -3.74 11.08 17.14
CA VAL A 25 -4.96 11.84 17.47
C VAL A 25 -5.63 11.27 18.73
N ALA A 26 -5.72 9.95 18.87
CA ALA A 26 -6.25 9.31 20.07
C ALA A 26 -5.48 9.75 21.32
N ASP A 27 -4.14 9.76 21.24
CA ASP A 27 -3.26 10.13 22.36
C ASP A 27 -3.30 11.62 22.70
N THR A 28 -3.58 12.50 21.73
CA THR A 28 -3.49 13.96 21.89
C THR A 28 -4.82 14.71 21.93
N CYS A 29 -5.96 14.06 21.67
CA CYS A 29 -7.24 14.75 21.57
C CYS A 29 -7.78 15.30 22.89
N GLY A 30 -7.27 14.86 24.04
CA GLY A 30 -7.73 15.30 25.37
C GLY A 30 -9.18 14.93 25.71
N GLN A 31 -9.82 14.08 24.89
CA GLN A 31 -11.21 13.67 25.03
C GLN A 31 -11.29 12.15 25.23
N PRO A 32 -11.54 11.66 26.47
CA PRO A 32 -11.50 10.22 26.77
C PRO A 32 -12.42 9.37 25.89
N VAL A 33 -13.65 9.83 25.63
CA VAL A 33 -14.62 9.13 24.79
C VAL A 33 -14.10 8.99 23.35
N LEU A 34 -13.54 10.06 22.79
CA LEU A 34 -13.00 10.04 21.43
C LEU A 34 -11.78 9.13 21.33
N ARG A 35 -10.87 9.19 22.32
CA ARG A 35 -9.71 8.30 22.40
C ARG A 35 -10.15 6.83 22.36
N ASP A 36 -11.09 6.45 23.22
CA ASP A 36 -11.52 5.06 23.35
C ASP A 36 -12.15 4.55 22.04
N VAL A 37 -12.93 5.38 21.34
CA VAL A 37 -13.47 5.07 20.01
C VAL A 37 -12.36 4.91 18.95
N LEU A 38 -11.36 5.80 18.93
CA LEU A 38 -10.28 5.72 17.95
C LEU A 38 -9.38 4.49 18.17
N VAL A 39 -9.15 4.11 19.42
CA VAL A 39 -8.42 2.88 19.76
C VAL A 39 -9.22 1.64 19.32
N ASP A 40 -10.53 1.61 19.58
CA ASP A 40 -11.41 0.53 19.12
C ASP A 40 -11.41 0.37 17.58
N ILE A 41 -11.42 1.49 16.84
CA ILE A 41 -11.26 1.49 15.38
C ILE A 41 -9.90 0.93 14.95
N LEU A 42 -8.82 1.22 15.67
CA LEU A 42 -7.48 0.70 15.36
C LEU A 42 -7.35 -0.80 15.63
N ASP A 43 -8.01 -1.30 16.67
CA ASP A 43 -8.01 -2.70 17.07
C ASP A 43 -8.93 -3.56 16.18
N THR A 44 -9.90 -2.93 15.52
CA THR A 44 -10.79 -3.61 14.56
C THR A 44 -10.01 -4.07 13.31
N PRO A 45 -10.01 -5.38 12.99
CA PRO A 45 -9.33 -5.90 11.80
C PRO A 45 -9.90 -5.31 10.50
N VAL A 46 -9.02 -5.01 9.54
CA VAL A 46 -9.43 -4.44 8.24
C VAL A 46 -10.11 -5.51 7.38
N SER A 47 -11.42 -5.36 7.20
CA SER A 47 -12.28 -6.21 6.35
C SER A 47 -12.65 -5.47 5.05
N PRO A 48 -12.78 -6.16 3.89
CA PRO A 48 -13.53 -5.63 2.77
C PRO A 48 -15.03 -5.64 3.13
N GLU A 49 -15.55 -4.48 3.52
CA GLU A 49 -16.92 -4.20 3.96
C GLU A 49 -18.04 -4.66 3.00
N LEU A 50 -17.70 -5.01 1.75
CA LEU A 50 -18.65 -5.35 0.69
C LEU A 50 -19.09 -6.82 0.69
N LEU A 51 -18.53 -7.67 1.55
CA LEU A 51 -18.95 -9.07 1.66
C LEU A 51 -19.63 -9.28 3.01
N PRO A 52 -20.78 -9.99 3.03
CA PRO A 52 -21.42 -10.32 4.29
C PRO A 52 -20.42 -11.03 5.19
N SER A 53 -20.45 -10.68 6.48
CA SER A 53 -19.81 -11.48 7.52
C SER A 53 -20.21 -12.95 7.33
N ALA A 54 -19.33 -13.88 7.70
CA ALA A 54 -19.69 -15.29 7.72
C ALA A 54 -20.95 -15.49 8.61
N ALA A 55 -21.68 -16.59 8.40
CA ALA A 55 -22.95 -16.85 9.11
C ALA A 55 -22.82 -16.88 10.65
N ASP A 56 -21.58 -16.95 11.16
CA ASP A 56 -21.20 -16.90 12.58
C ASP A 56 -20.77 -15.50 13.06
N GLY A 57 -20.90 -14.45 12.23
CA GLY A 57 -20.50 -13.09 12.54
C GLY A 57 -19.01 -12.81 12.37
N THR A 58 -18.20 -13.79 11.96
CA THR A 58 -16.77 -13.59 11.73
C THR A 58 -16.52 -12.87 10.41
N ILE A 59 -15.54 -11.96 10.41
CA ILE A 59 -15.11 -11.22 9.23
C ILE A 59 -14.50 -12.20 8.23
N ALA A 60 -15.22 -12.48 7.13
CA ALA A 60 -14.92 -13.58 6.21
C ALA A 60 -13.70 -13.34 5.31
N GLN A 61 -13.21 -12.10 5.19
CA GLN A 61 -12.10 -11.79 4.30
C GLN A 61 -11.27 -10.62 4.85
N GLN A 62 -9.94 -10.69 4.71
CA GLN A 62 -9.02 -9.59 5.01
C GLN A 62 -8.47 -9.09 3.67
N THR A 63 -8.53 -7.79 3.40
CA THR A 63 -8.04 -7.19 2.14
C THR A 63 -6.55 -7.50 1.87
N GLU A 64 -5.78 -7.71 2.93
CA GLU A 64 -4.39 -8.14 2.87
C GLU A 64 -4.20 -9.50 2.18
N LYS A 65 -5.20 -10.39 2.17
CA LYS A 65 -5.09 -11.66 1.44
C LYS A 65 -4.96 -11.49 -0.08
N LEU A 66 -5.52 -10.40 -0.63
CA LEU A 66 -5.47 -10.13 -2.08
C LEU A 66 -4.25 -9.28 -2.46
N VAL A 67 -3.91 -8.31 -1.62
CA VAL A 67 -2.87 -7.32 -1.92
C VAL A 67 -1.53 -7.76 -1.35
N GLY A 68 -1.50 -8.35 -0.17
CA GLY A 68 -0.31 -8.59 0.64
C GLY A 68 -0.20 -7.59 1.78
N PRO A 69 0.79 -7.77 2.68
CA PRO A 69 1.01 -6.89 3.82
C PRO A 69 1.28 -5.44 3.36
N TYR A 70 0.54 -4.48 3.91
CA TYR A 70 0.69 -3.07 3.50
C TYR A 70 2.10 -2.53 3.70
N GLU A 71 2.83 -2.99 4.72
CA GLU A 71 4.21 -2.58 4.97
C GLU A 71 5.17 -2.96 3.84
N LEU A 72 4.96 -4.10 3.18
CA LEU A 72 5.78 -4.51 2.03
C LEU A 72 5.47 -3.62 0.83
N HIS A 73 4.19 -3.35 0.56
CA HIS A 73 3.79 -2.49 -0.56
C HIS A 73 4.24 -1.05 -0.38
N ASP A 74 4.07 -0.48 0.82
CA ASP A 74 4.54 0.87 1.13
C ASP A 74 6.08 0.95 1.03
N PHE A 75 6.80 -0.10 1.45
CA PHE A 75 8.26 -0.20 1.29
C PHE A 75 8.66 -0.22 -0.19
N TYR A 76 8.06 -1.09 -1.01
CA TYR A 76 8.35 -1.18 -2.44
C TYR A 76 8.01 0.12 -3.17
N LEU A 77 6.83 0.68 -2.88
CA LEU A 77 6.37 1.94 -3.45
C LEU A 77 7.34 3.08 -3.15
N TYR A 78 7.81 3.18 -1.91
CA TYR A 78 8.77 4.19 -1.50
C TYR A 78 10.06 4.10 -2.32
N TYR A 79 10.67 2.91 -2.44
CA TYR A 79 11.92 2.77 -3.19
C TYR A 79 11.76 2.95 -4.70
N VAL A 80 10.61 2.56 -5.27
CA VAL A 80 10.29 2.84 -6.68
C VAL A 80 10.16 4.34 -6.91
N LEU A 81 9.33 5.04 -6.13
CA LEU A 81 9.03 6.46 -6.38
C LEU A 81 10.16 7.40 -5.97
N ARG A 82 10.81 7.15 -4.84
CA ARG A 82 11.82 8.05 -4.30
C ARG A 82 13.18 7.90 -4.97
N PHE A 83 13.55 6.67 -5.35
CA PHE A 83 14.89 6.35 -5.82
C PHE A 83 14.94 5.73 -7.22
N GLY A 84 13.81 5.31 -7.79
CA GLY A 84 13.80 4.66 -9.10
C GLY A 84 14.53 3.32 -9.12
N PHE A 85 14.64 2.64 -7.99
CA PHE A 85 15.36 1.37 -7.92
C PHE A 85 14.65 0.25 -8.69
N GLY A 86 15.45 -0.59 -9.33
CA GLY A 86 14.99 -1.81 -9.99
C GLY A 86 14.62 -2.92 -8.99
N PRO A 87 13.84 -3.92 -9.43
CA PRO A 87 13.39 -5.05 -8.63
C PRO A 87 14.48 -5.73 -7.81
N ALA A 88 15.65 -6.03 -8.39
CA ALA A 88 16.72 -6.74 -7.69
C ALA A 88 17.27 -5.95 -6.51
N LYS A 89 17.42 -4.63 -6.68
CA LYS A 89 17.88 -3.76 -5.60
C LYS A 89 16.83 -3.67 -4.48
N ILE A 90 15.56 -3.52 -4.84
CA ILE A 90 14.46 -3.44 -3.87
C ILE A 90 14.34 -4.75 -3.10
N TYR A 91 14.41 -5.89 -3.79
CA TYR A 91 14.40 -7.21 -3.17
C TYR A 91 15.55 -7.39 -2.18
N HIS A 92 16.77 -7.02 -2.56
CA HIS A 92 17.93 -7.08 -1.67
C HIS A 92 17.77 -6.20 -0.42
N LEU A 93 17.22 -4.99 -0.57
CA LEU A 93 16.92 -4.13 0.58
C LEU A 93 15.83 -4.72 1.46
N ALA A 94 14.81 -5.34 0.87
CA ALA A 94 13.73 -5.98 1.61
C ALA A 94 14.24 -7.19 2.42
N LEU A 95 15.11 -8.02 1.87
CA LEU A 95 15.74 -9.13 2.59
C LEU A 95 16.44 -8.67 3.87
N ALA A 96 17.15 -7.55 3.80
CA ALA A 96 17.81 -6.97 4.97
C ALA A 96 16.83 -6.33 5.95
N ALA A 97 15.87 -5.54 5.46
CA ALA A 97 14.94 -4.79 6.30
C ALA A 97 13.92 -5.70 7.03
N PHE A 98 13.60 -6.84 6.44
CA PHE A 98 12.59 -7.77 6.93
C PHE A 98 13.16 -9.14 7.35
N ALA A 99 14.48 -9.22 7.57
CA ALA A 99 15.16 -10.43 8.01
C ALA A 99 14.50 -11.01 9.27
N GLY A 100 14.16 -12.30 9.22
CA GLY A 100 13.50 -13.01 10.33
C GLY A 100 12.02 -12.69 10.51
N ARG A 101 11.43 -11.79 9.71
CA ARG A 101 9.99 -11.49 9.71
C ARG A 101 9.26 -12.06 8.52
N TYR A 102 9.90 -12.06 7.35
CA TYR A 102 9.36 -12.64 6.13
C TYR A 102 10.40 -13.54 5.48
N GLU A 103 9.95 -14.70 5.01
CA GLU A 103 10.79 -15.58 4.18
C GLU A 103 11.10 -14.90 2.84
N PRO A 104 12.29 -15.13 2.26
CA PRO A 104 12.70 -14.57 0.97
C PRO A 104 11.65 -14.74 -0.14
N GLU A 105 11.02 -15.92 -0.21
CA GLU A 105 10.02 -16.27 -1.21
C GLU A 105 8.75 -15.41 -1.05
N VAL A 106 8.37 -15.07 0.18
CA VAL A 106 7.22 -14.20 0.48
C VAL A 106 7.49 -12.78 0.01
N LEU A 107 8.70 -12.26 0.27
CA LEU A 107 9.11 -10.93 -0.20
C LEU A 107 9.08 -10.87 -1.72
N LEU A 108 9.64 -11.89 -2.39
CA LEU A 108 9.68 -11.99 -3.85
C LEU A 108 8.27 -12.06 -4.45
N ALA A 109 7.39 -12.90 -3.88
CA ALA A 109 6.01 -13.06 -4.33
C ALA A 109 5.22 -11.74 -4.25
N TRP A 110 5.36 -10.99 -3.16
CA TRP A 110 4.67 -9.72 -3.01
C TRP A 110 5.29 -8.59 -3.82
N LEU A 111 6.60 -8.61 -4.06
CA LEU A 111 7.25 -7.65 -4.98
C LEU A 111 6.78 -7.88 -6.42
N ARG A 112 6.62 -9.15 -6.83
CA ARG A 112 6.02 -9.52 -8.12
C ARG A 112 4.57 -9.04 -8.22
N ASN A 113 3.77 -9.27 -7.18
CA ASN A 113 2.39 -8.78 -7.11
C ASN A 113 2.33 -7.24 -7.21
N PHE A 114 3.22 -6.55 -6.48
CA PHE A 114 3.35 -5.10 -6.50
C PHE A 114 3.56 -4.59 -7.93
N TYR A 115 4.55 -5.07 -8.69
CA TYR A 115 4.76 -4.58 -10.06
C TYR A 115 3.62 -4.93 -11.02
N ARG A 116 3.00 -6.11 -10.86
CA ARG A 116 1.79 -6.46 -11.64
C ARG A 116 0.67 -5.46 -11.44
N ARG A 117 0.33 -5.17 -10.19
CA ARG A 117 -0.79 -4.29 -9.84
C ARG A 117 -0.44 -2.83 -10.04
N PHE A 118 0.77 -2.43 -9.68
CA PHE A 118 1.24 -1.07 -9.83
C PHE A 118 1.10 -0.65 -11.29
N PHE A 119 1.56 -1.44 -12.26
CA PHE A 119 1.39 -1.08 -13.66
C PHE A 119 -0.08 -1.16 -14.11
N ALA A 120 -0.77 -2.28 -13.84
CA ALA A 120 -2.15 -2.50 -14.30
C ALA A 120 -3.17 -1.49 -13.74
N GLN A 121 -2.90 -0.86 -12.60
CA GLN A 121 -3.80 0.10 -11.95
C GLN A 121 -3.47 1.57 -12.30
N GLN A 122 -2.53 1.82 -13.22
CA GLN A 122 -2.12 3.19 -13.56
C GLN A 122 -3.27 4.03 -14.14
N PHE A 123 -4.16 3.44 -14.92
CA PHE A 123 -5.32 4.14 -15.49
C PHE A 123 -6.20 4.80 -14.42
N LYS A 124 -6.32 4.20 -13.22
CA LYS A 124 -7.06 4.79 -12.11
C LYS A 124 -6.40 6.07 -11.62
N ARG A 125 -5.06 6.08 -11.57
CA ARG A 125 -4.30 7.22 -11.08
C ARG A 125 -4.33 8.41 -12.04
N SER A 126 -4.48 8.15 -13.34
CA SER A 126 -4.59 9.20 -14.36
C SER A 126 -5.77 10.15 -14.16
N CYS A 127 -6.81 9.73 -13.43
CA CYS A 127 -7.99 10.54 -13.11
C CYS A 127 -8.15 10.85 -11.61
N LEU A 128 -7.04 10.90 -10.84
CA LEU A 128 -7.10 11.24 -9.41
C LEU A 128 -7.70 12.63 -9.16
N PRO A 129 -8.64 12.76 -8.20
CA PRO A 129 -9.08 14.05 -7.65
C PRO A 129 -7.92 14.88 -7.11
N ASP A 130 -8.15 16.17 -6.89
CA ASP A 130 -7.18 17.01 -6.21
C ASP A 130 -7.02 16.60 -4.74
N GLY A 131 -5.81 16.77 -4.22
CA GLY A 131 -5.46 16.38 -2.86
C GLY A 131 -4.03 16.81 -2.54
N PRO A 132 -3.68 16.90 -1.25
CA PRO A 132 -2.36 17.33 -0.85
C PRO A 132 -1.34 16.19 -1.02
N LYS A 133 -0.13 16.55 -1.44
CA LYS A 133 1.03 15.66 -1.26
C LYS A 133 1.40 15.65 0.22
N VAL A 134 1.47 14.46 0.80
CA VAL A 134 1.95 14.24 2.18
C VAL A 134 3.21 13.38 2.12
N GLY A 135 4.23 13.75 2.90
CA GLY A 135 5.52 13.06 2.89
C GLY A 135 6.36 13.33 1.64
N SER A 136 7.24 12.38 1.29
CA SER A 136 8.27 12.57 0.27
C SER A 136 7.82 12.29 -1.17
N VAL A 137 6.77 11.48 -1.36
CA VAL A 137 6.32 10.99 -2.67
C VAL A 137 4.80 11.06 -2.81
N THR A 138 4.29 11.26 -4.02
CA THR A 138 2.86 11.14 -4.35
C THR A 138 2.64 10.36 -5.64
N LEU A 139 1.41 9.89 -5.84
CA LEU A 139 0.97 9.17 -7.04
C LEU A 139 0.13 10.03 -7.99
N SER A 140 0.04 11.33 -7.73
CA SER A 140 -0.67 12.26 -8.61
C SER A 140 0.00 12.35 -9.99
N PRO A 141 -0.76 12.20 -11.09
CA PRO A 141 -0.26 12.37 -12.46
C PRO A 141 0.15 13.82 -12.75
N ARG A 142 -0.26 14.76 -11.90
CA ARG A 142 0.05 16.18 -11.98
C ARG A 142 1.35 16.54 -11.25
N ALA A 143 1.98 15.60 -10.55
CA ALA A 143 3.16 15.84 -9.71
C ALA A 143 4.25 14.77 -9.92
N ASP A 144 4.53 13.96 -8.89
CA ASP A 144 5.72 13.09 -8.82
C ASP A 144 5.64 11.88 -9.76
N TRP A 145 4.45 11.41 -10.14
CA TRP A 145 4.29 10.15 -10.85
C TRP A 145 3.63 10.31 -12.23
N ARG A 146 4.44 10.30 -13.30
CA ARG A 146 3.97 10.38 -14.69
C ARG A 146 4.30 9.08 -15.42
N MET A 147 3.33 8.20 -15.53
CA MET A 147 3.45 6.92 -16.23
C MET A 147 2.25 6.74 -17.19
N PRO A 148 2.48 6.27 -18.43
CA PRO A 148 1.40 5.92 -19.36
C PRO A 148 0.47 4.85 -18.78
N SER A 149 -0.84 5.00 -18.95
CA SER A 149 -1.84 4.04 -18.43
C SER A 149 -1.72 2.64 -19.03
N ASP A 150 -1.05 2.52 -20.17
CA ASP A 150 -0.83 1.33 -21.01
C ASP A 150 0.62 0.80 -20.94
N ALA A 151 1.45 1.31 -20.02
CA ALA A 151 2.82 0.85 -19.89
C ALA A 151 2.92 -0.63 -19.46
N CYS A 152 3.93 -1.32 -20.01
CA CYS A 152 4.19 -2.74 -19.76
C CYS A 152 5.23 -2.95 -18.66
N ASN A 153 5.01 -3.93 -17.77
CA ASN A 153 5.93 -4.30 -16.68
C ASN A 153 6.87 -5.46 -17.01
N ALA A 154 6.92 -5.93 -18.26
CA ALA A 154 7.65 -7.15 -18.63
C ALA A 154 9.12 -7.14 -18.19
N LEU A 155 9.81 -5.99 -18.30
CA LEU A 155 11.20 -5.87 -17.87
C LEU A 155 11.38 -6.07 -16.34
N TRP A 156 10.47 -5.52 -15.53
CA TRP A 156 10.49 -5.69 -14.08
C TRP A 156 10.20 -7.15 -13.69
N LEU A 157 9.25 -7.80 -14.36
CA LEU A 157 8.93 -9.20 -14.07
C LEU A 157 10.05 -10.14 -14.49
N LYS A 158 10.70 -9.88 -15.63
CA LYS A 158 11.85 -10.65 -16.09
C LYS A 158 13.00 -10.61 -15.08
N GLU A 159 13.31 -9.44 -14.53
CA GLU A 159 14.35 -9.31 -13.50
C GLU A 159 14.02 -10.11 -12.24
N LEU A 160 12.75 -10.21 -11.86
CA LEU A 160 12.31 -11.06 -10.75
C LEU A 160 12.42 -12.56 -11.08
N ASP A 161 12.11 -12.96 -12.33
CA ASP A 161 12.29 -14.34 -12.79
C ASP A 161 13.76 -14.78 -12.74
N GLU A 162 14.68 -13.87 -13.09
CA GLU A 162 16.13 -14.11 -13.02
C GLU A 162 16.66 -14.23 -11.58
N ILE A 163 15.95 -13.66 -10.60
CA ILE A 163 16.26 -13.84 -9.17
C ILE A 163 15.72 -15.18 -8.68
N GLU A 164 14.50 -15.55 -9.08
CA GLU A 164 13.86 -16.81 -8.68
C GLU A 164 14.59 -18.04 -9.23
N ALA A 165 15.22 -17.91 -10.39
CA ALA A 165 15.98 -18.98 -11.03
C ALA A 165 17.37 -19.24 -10.42
N LYS A 166 17.83 -18.41 -9.48
CA LYS A 166 19.14 -18.51 -8.82
C LYS A 166 19.02 -19.13 -7.44
#